data_AF-A0A927SDP9-F1
#
_entry.id   AF-A0A927SDP9-F1
#
_cell.length_a   1.000
_cell.length_b   1.000
_cell.length_c   1.000
_cell.angle_alpha   90.00
_cell.angle_beta   90.00
_cell.angle_gamma   90.00
#
_symmetry.space_group_name_H-M   'P 1'
#
loop_
_entity.id
_entity.type
_entity.pdbx_description
1 polymer ?
#
loop_
_entity_poly.entity_id
_entity_poly.type
_entity_poly.pdbx_seq_one_letter_code
_entity_poly.pdbx_strand_id
1 'polypeptide(L)'
;MSIKELRASTGLSQARFADMFSIPVATLKDWEIGRRTPPGYVLGMIQTILQHNGFLGEAFDAKEARRKSVQKCLAILLTATKGPNDLFMQALDSYIEGTLSLDEMEKKVDLLEYIGG
;
A
#
# COMPACT_ATOMS: atom_id res chain seq x y z
N MET A 1 -14.88 9.38 -6.85
CA MET A 1 -13.95 10.37 -7.42
C MET A 1 -14.24 10.55 -8.90
N SER A 2 -14.25 11.79 -9.36
CA SER A 2 -14.29 12.16 -10.77
C SER A 2 -12.91 12.02 -11.42
N ILE A 3 -12.87 11.94 -12.75
CA ILE A 3 -11.60 11.96 -13.52
C ILE A 3 -10.75 13.19 -13.19
N LYS A 4 -11.38 14.34 -12.94
CA LYS A 4 -10.69 15.59 -12.59
C LYS A 4 -9.98 15.50 -11.24
N GLU A 5 -10.62 14.88 -10.24
CA GLU A 5 -10.01 14.63 -8.92
C GLU A 5 -8.87 13.63 -9.02
N LEU A 6 -9.06 12.56 -9.79
CA LEU A 6 -8.02 11.56 -10.05
C LEU A 6 -6.80 12.18 -10.71
N ARG A 7 -6.97 13.03 -11.73
CA ARG A 7 -5.85 13.77 -12.32
C ARG A 7 -5.20 14.71 -11.32
N ALA A 8 -6.00 15.48 -10.58
CA ALA A 8 -5.47 16.43 -9.60
C ALA A 8 -4.56 15.75 -8.56
N SER A 9 -4.90 14.51 -8.13
CA SER A 9 -4.07 13.73 -7.20
C SER A 9 -2.67 13.41 -7.73
N THR A 10 -2.47 13.41 -9.05
CA THR A 10 -1.17 13.12 -9.68
C THR A 10 -0.27 14.34 -9.85
N GLY A 11 -0.81 15.56 -9.71
CA GLY A 11 -0.12 16.80 -10.08
C GLY A 11 0.14 16.98 -11.58
N LEU A 12 -0.30 16.05 -12.43
CA LEU A 12 -0.05 16.10 -13.87
C LEU A 12 -0.96 17.09 -14.59
N SER A 13 -0.43 17.69 -15.66
CA SER A 13 -1.23 18.43 -16.63
C SER A 13 -2.20 17.49 -17.37
N GLN A 14 -3.26 18.04 -17.96
CA GLN A 14 -4.26 17.27 -18.70
C GLN A 14 -3.63 16.45 -19.84
N ALA A 15 -2.66 17.02 -20.56
CA ALA A 15 -1.96 16.32 -21.63
C ALA A 15 -1.12 15.14 -21.13
N ARG A 16 -0.38 15.29 -20.03
CA ARG A 16 0.45 14.20 -19.47
C ARG A 16 -0.38 13.08 -18.86
N PHE A 17 -1.50 13.43 -18.22
CA PHE A 17 -2.42 12.42 -17.69
C PHE A 17 -3.12 11.65 -18.81
N ALA A 18 -3.53 12.33 -19.87
CA ALA A 18 -4.10 11.72 -21.07
C ALA A 18 -3.11 10.74 -21.72
N ASP A 19 -1.85 11.15 -21.85
CA ASP A 19 -0.75 10.33 -22.40
C ASP A 19 -0.49 9.06 -21.58
N MET A 20 -0.46 9.18 -20.24
CA MET A 20 -0.28 8.04 -19.32
C MET A 20 -1.28 6.90 -19.53
N PHE A 21 -2.51 7.22 -19.94
CA PHE A 21 -3.56 6.23 -20.21
C PHE A 21 -3.82 6.02 -21.70
N SER A 22 -3.03 6.64 -22.59
CA SER A 22 -3.27 6.64 -24.04
C SER A 22 -4.69 7.07 -24.42
N ILE A 23 -5.24 8.05 -23.70
CA ILE A 23 -6.56 8.64 -23.93
C ILE A 23 -6.37 9.95 -24.71
N PRO A 24 -7.18 10.23 -25.76
CA PRO A 24 -7.14 11.54 -26.39
C PRO A 24 -7.45 12.68 -25.40
N VAL A 25 -6.66 13.74 -25.40
CA VAL A 25 -6.84 14.90 -24.48
C VAL A 25 -8.26 15.48 -24.55
N ALA A 26 -8.86 15.50 -25.75
CA ALA A 26 -10.23 15.96 -25.95
C ALA A 26 -11.26 15.07 -25.21
N THR A 27 -11.06 13.76 -25.22
CA THR A 27 -11.90 12.79 -24.50
C THR A 27 -11.78 12.98 -22.99
N LEU A 28 -10.54 13.11 -22.48
CA LEU A 28 -10.29 13.38 -21.06
C LEU A 28 -10.96 14.70 -20.64
N LYS A 29 -10.86 15.74 -21.46
CA LYS A 29 -11.51 17.04 -21.23
C LYS A 29 -13.03 16.92 -21.17
N ASP A 30 -13.64 16.22 -22.12
CA ASP A 30 -15.09 15.99 -22.14
C ASP A 30 -15.57 15.28 -20.86
N TRP A 31 -14.75 14.36 -20.31
CA TRP A 31 -15.04 13.71 -19.02
C TRP A 31 -14.89 14.67 -17.84
N GLU A 32 -13.83 15.47 -17.79
CA GLU A 32 -13.58 16.40 -16.68
C GLU A 32 -14.61 17.54 -16.58
N ILE A 33 -15.20 17.96 -17.71
CA ILE A 33 -16.26 18.97 -17.75
C ILE A 33 -17.68 18.38 -17.67
N GLY A 34 -17.81 17.05 -17.60
CA GLY A 34 -19.10 16.37 -17.53
C GLY A 34 -19.91 16.34 -18.83
N ARG A 35 -19.30 16.65 -19.98
CA ARG A 35 -19.98 16.52 -21.30
C ARG A 35 -20.20 15.05 -21.66
N ARG A 36 -19.29 14.17 -21.26
CA ARG A 36 -19.39 12.72 -21.43
C ARG A 36 -19.03 12.03 -20.12
N THR A 37 -19.61 10.87 -19.88
CA THR A 37 -19.27 10.03 -18.72
C THR A 37 -18.32 8.92 -19.17
N PRO A 38 -17.18 8.71 -18.51
CA PRO A 38 -16.33 7.56 -18.80
C PRO A 38 -17.08 6.27 -18.48
N PRO A 39 -16.89 5.19 -19.26
CA PRO A 39 -17.37 3.88 -18.87
C PRO A 39 -16.90 3.49 -17.47
N GLY A 40 -17.73 2.81 -16.67
CA GLY A 40 -17.40 2.47 -15.29
C GLY A 40 -16.10 1.69 -15.14
N TYR A 41 -15.80 0.78 -16.08
CA TYR A 41 -14.55 0.01 -16.09
C TYR A 41 -13.31 0.87 -16.32
N VAL A 42 -13.42 1.96 -17.11
CA VAL A 42 -12.31 2.91 -17.33
C VAL A 42 -12.00 3.65 -16.05
N LEU A 43 -13.02 4.09 -15.32
CA LEU A 43 -12.85 4.78 -14.05
C LEU A 43 -12.15 3.87 -13.02
N GLY A 44 -12.59 2.61 -12.92
CA GLY A 44 -11.96 1.61 -12.06
C GLY A 44 -10.51 1.31 -12.45
N MET A 45 -10.24 1.15 -13.74
CA MET A 45 -8.88 0.93 -14.27
C MET A 45 -7.93 2.09 -13.91
N ILE A 46 -8.37 3.33 -14.12
CA ILE A 46 -7.59 4.52 -13.76
C ILE A 46 -7.32 4.54 -12.26
N GLN A 47 -8.33 4.29 -11.42
CA GLN A 47 -8.12 4.21 -9.97
C GLN A 47 -7.09 3.15 -9.58
N THR A 48 -7.20 1.93 -10.10
CA THR A 48 -6.27 0.85 -9.79
C THR A 48 -4.84 1.17 -10.22
N ILE A 49 -4.65 1.72 -11.42
CA ILE A 49 -3.32 2.11 -11.92
C ILE A 49 -2.73 3.23 -11.07
N LEU A 50 -3.54 4.24 -10.73
CA LEU A 50 -3.08 5.33 -9.86
C LEU A 50 -2.75 4.84 -8.44
N GLN A 51 -3.48 3.86 -7.92
CA GLN A 51 -3.16 3.22 -6.65
C GLN A 51 -1.84 2.46 -6.72
N HIS A 52 -1.65 1.66 -7.78
CA HIS A 52 -0.42 0.91 -7.99
C HIS A 52 0.81 1.82 -8.16
N ASN A 53 0.62 2.96 -8.83
CA ASN A 53 1.66 3.98 -9.02
C ASN A 53 1.86 4.89 -7.79
N GLY A 54 1.14 4.66 -6.68
CA GLY A 54 1.26 5.43 -5.45
C GLY A 54 0.66 6.84 -5.50
N PHE A 55 -0.10 7.18 -6.53
CA PHE A 55 -0.84 8.45 -6.61
C PHE A 55 -2.11 8.45 -5.77
N LEU A 56 -2.66 7.26 -5.52
CA LEU A 56 -3.87 7.09 -4.72
C LEU A 56 -3.66 6.05 -3.63
N GLY A 57 -4.12 6.39 -2.45
CA GLY A 57 -4.22 5.51 -1.30
C GLY A 57 -4.78 6.32 -0.13
N GLU A 58 -5.41 5.64 0.83
CA GLU A 58 -5.24 6.09 2.22
C GLU A 58 -3.73 6.16 2.47
N ALA A 59 -3.26 7.04 3.38
CA ALA A 59 -1.85 7.07 3.76
C ALA A 59 -1.36 5.62 3.83
N PHE A 60 -0.41 5.24 2.95
CA PHE A 60 0.14 3.89 2.98
C PHE A 60 0.87 3.82 4.30
N ASP A 61 0.13 3.45 5.34
CA ASP A 61 0.66 3.34 6.64
C ASP A 61 1.39 2.02 6.61
N ALA A 62 2.65 2.10 6.17
CA ALA A 62 3.55 0.98 6.18
C ALA A 62 3.55 0.34 7.58
N LYS A 63 3.27 1.09 8.65
CA LYS A 63 3.05 0.56 10.01
C LYS A 63 1.83 -0.36 10.09
N GLU A 64 0.69 0.03 9.52
CA GLU A 64 -0.54 -0.76 9.53
C GLU A 64 -0.48 -1.97 8.59
N ALA A 65 0.18 -1.82 7.42
CA ALA A 65 0.46 -2.93 6.52
C ALA A 65 1.42 -3.95 7.15
N ARG A 66 2.50 -3.47 7.80
CA ARG A 66 3.42 -4.32 8.59
C ARG A 66 2.69 -4.99 9.76
N ARG A 67 1.86 -4.25 10.51
CA ARG A 67 1.07 -4.78 11.63
C ARG A 67 0.16 -5.92 11.20
N LYS A 68 -0.61 -5.77 10.11
CA LYS A 68 -1.51 -6.82 9.61
C LYS A 68 -0.76 -8.08 9.16
N SER A 69 0.41 -7.90 8.53
CA SER A 69 1.28 -9.02 8.13
C SER A 69 1.82 -9.79 9.33
N VAL A 70 2.33 -9.06 10.34
CA VAL A 70 2.82 -9.63 11.60
C VAL A 70 1.71 -10.38 12.33
N GLN A 71 0.53 -9.77 12.51
CA GLN A 71 -0.59 -10.38 13.22
C GLN A 71 -1.05 -11.69 12.58
N LYS A 72 -1.07 -11.75 11.24
CA LYS A 72 -1.44 -12.98 10.51
C LYS A 72 -0.42 -14.09 10.72
N CYS A 73 0.88 -13.76 10.73
CA CYS A 73 1.95 -14.73 11.00
C CYS A 73 1.93 -15.18 12.48
N LEU A 74 1.71 -14.25 13.40
CA LEU A 74 1.62 -14.50 14.84
C LEU A 74 0.42 -15.40 15.19
N ALA A 75 -0.74 -15.20 14.56
CA ALA A 75 -1.90 -16.07 14.75
C ALA A 75 -1.63 -17.53 14.33
N ILE A 76 -0.79 -17.73 13.31
CA ILE A 76 -0.35 -19.07 12.86
C ILE A 76 0.67 -19.66 13.85
N LEU A 77 1.58 -18.85 14.40
CA LEU A 77 2.58 -19.30 15.38
C LEU A 77 1.96 -19.59 16.76
N LEU A 78 1.07 -18.74 17.25
CA LEU A 78 0.37 -18.87 18.54
C LEU A 78 -0.54 -20.10 18.59
N THR A 79 -0.99 -20.60 17.44
CA THR A 79 -1.77 -21.84 17.34
C THR A 79 -0.89 -23.09 17.30
N ALA A 80 0.43 -22.93 17.06
CA ALA A 80 1.37 -24.04 16.88
C ALA A 80 2.40 -24.21 18.02
N THR A 81 2.68 -23.18 18.83
CA THR A 81 3.72 -23.23 19.88
C THR A 81 3.29 -22.56 21.20
N LYS A 82 4.09 -22.71 22.28
CA LYS A 82 3.89 -22.06 23.60
C LYS A 82 4.10 -20.52 23.59
N GLY A 83 3.80 -19.87 22.47
CA GLY A 83 3.90 -18.42 22.30
C GLY A 83 5.33 -17.91 22.13
N PRO A 84 5.49 -16.71 21.52
CA PRO A 84 6.78 -16.02 21.46
C PRO A 84 7.17 -15.42 22.82
N ASN A 85 8.47 -15.35 23.11
CA ASN A 85 8.99 -14.70 24.33
C ASN A 85 8.93 -13.16 24.23
N ASP A 86 9.08 -12.47 25.36
CA ASP A 86 8.99 -10.99 25.43
C ASP A 86 9.99 -10.27 24.51
N LEU A 87 11.14 -10.89 24.27
CA LEU A 87 12.19 -10.35 23.41
C LEU A 87 11.76 -10.33 21.94
N PHE A 88 11.02 -11.34 21.48
CA PHE A 88 10.42 -11.36 20.14
C PHE A 88 9.33 -10.29 20.00
N MET A 89 8.50 -10.11 21.03
CA MET A 89 7.44 -9.10 21.02
C MET A 89 8.01 -7.68 20.92
N GLN A 90 9.09 -7.38 21.65
CA GLN A 90 9.81 -6.10 21.54
C GLN A 90 10.45 -5.89 20.16
N ALA A 91 10.99 -6.95 19.56
CA ALA A 91 11.53 -6.88 18.19
C ALA A 91 10.43 -6.60 17.16
N LEU A 92 9.25 -7.18 17.34
CA LEU A 92 8.08 -6.90 16.51
C LEU A 92 7.60 -5.46 16.64
N ASP A 93 7.53 -4.92 17.86
CA ASP A 93 7.16 -3.53 18.09
C ASP A 93 8.16 -2.59 17.41
N SER A 94 9.47 -2.88 17.54
CA SER A 94 10.54 -2.11 16.87
C SER A 94 10.44 -2.17 15.34
N TYR A 95 10.09 -3.34 14.78
CA TYR A 95 9.87 -3.50 13.34
C TYR A 95 8.63 -2.74 12.85
N ILE A 96 7.54 -2.79 13.62
CA ILE A 96 6.30 -2.05 13.31
C ILE A 96 6.59 -0.54 13.33
N GLU A 97 7.32 -0.06 14.34
CA GLU A 97 7.74 1.35 14.50
C GLU A 97 8.79 1.81 13.47
N GLY A 98 9.44 0.88 12.78
CA GLY A 98 10.43 1.18 11.74
C GLY A 98 11.83 1.50 12.29
N THR A 99 12.09 1.17 13.55
CA THR A 99 13.40 1.29 14.20
C THR A 99 14.26 0.02 14.03
N LEU A 100 13.66 -1.06 13.51
CA LEU A 100 14.31 -2.31 13.10
C LEU A 100 13.85 -2.66 11.68
N SER A 101 14.78 -3.00 10.77
CA SER A 101 14.43 -3.49 9.44
C SER A 101 14.08 -4.98 9.43
N LEU A 102 13.43 -5.44 8.36
CA LEU A 102 13.07 -6.86 8.22
C LEU A 102 14.32 -7.76 8.14
N ASP A 103 15.35 -7.34 7.40
CA ASP A 103 16.63 -8.07 7.27
C ASP A 103 17.36 -8.21 8.62
N GLU A 104 17.33 -7.16 9.44
CA GLU A 104 17.89 -7.21 10.80
C GLU A 104 17.09 -8.11 11.73
N MET A 105 15.76 -8.13 11.59
CA MET A 105 14.90 -9.00 12.37
C MET A 105 15.09 -10.47 11.98
N GLU A 106 15.14 -10.76 10.67
CA GLU A 106 15.37 -12.10 10.12
C GLU A 106 16.72 -12.67 10.59
N LYS A 107 17.79 -11.88 10.55
CA LYS A 107 19.10 -12.29 11.08
C LYS A 107 19.05 -12.69 12.54
N LYS A 108 18.30 -11.97 13.38
CA LYS A 108 18.17 -12.28 14.81
C LYS A 108 17.28 -13.51 15.07
N VAL A 109 16.28 -13.74 14.22
CA VAL A 109 15.49 -14.99 14.22
C VAL A 109 16.37 -16.19 13.84
N ASP A 110 17.19 -16.06 12.80
CA ASP A 110 18.11 -17.11 12.33
C ASP A 110 19.16 -17.47 13.39
N LEU A 111 19.59 -16.48 14.18
CA LEU A 111 20.47 -16.67 15.33
C LEU A 111 19.76 -17.27 16.56
N LEU A 112 18.47 -17.60 16.44
CA LEU A 112 17.61 -18.13 17.50
C LEU A 112 17.56 -17.22 18.75
N GLU A 113 17.85 -15.93 18.62
CA GLU A 113 17.89 -15.00 19.76
C GLU A 113 16.53 -14.86 20.45
N TYR A 114 15.47 -15.19 19.73
CA TYR A 114 14.07 -15.09 20.17
C TYR A 114 13.46 -16.43 20.62
N ILE A 115 14.28 -17.48 20.72
CA ILE A 115 13.82 -18.82 21.06
C ILE A 115 14.49 -19.23 22.37
N GLY A 116 13.84 -18.87 23.49
CA GLY A 116 14.31 -19.25 24.82
C GLY A 116 13.79 -18.33 25.91
N GLY A 117 13.16 -18.91 26.94
CA GLY A 117 12.49 -18.24 28.06
C GLY A 117 11.12 -18.85 28.32
#